data_AF-A0A1W9T3P3-F1
#
_entry.id   AF-A0A1W9T3P3-F1
#
_cell.length_a   1.000
_cell.length_b   1.000
_cell.length_c   1.000
_cell.angle_alpha   90.00
_cell.angle_beta   90.00
_cell.angle_gamma   90.00
#
_symmetry.space_group_name_H-M   'P 1'
#
loop_
_entity.id
_entity.type
_entity.pdbx_description
1 polymer ?
#
loop_
_entity_poly.entity_id
_entity_poly.type
_entity_poly.pdbx_seq_one_letter_code
_entity_poly.pdbx_strand_id
1 'polypeptide(L)'
;MQICRLYDVSDTSVYNWIKLYGSYQQKGERMVIEKESEANKTVLLQKKVAELERFLGQKQIEVEYLKKMVEFGSELTKTDIQKKYKSRC
;
A
#
# COMPACT_ATOMS: atom_id res chain seq x y z
N MET A 1 -22.17 -3.32 14.29
CA MET A 1 -21.17 -4.22 13.67
C MET A 1 -19.91 -3.45 13.27
N GLN A 2 -18.73 -4.07 13.24
CA GLN A 2 -17.47 -3.42 12.80
C GLN A 2 -17.46 -3.12 11.29
N ILE A 3 -18.09 -3.97 10.46
CA ILE A 3 -18.23 -3.75 9.01
C ILE A 3 -18.93 -2.43 8.68
N CYS A 4 -19.98 -2.07 9.43
CA CYS A 4 -20.74 -0.85 9.21
C CYS A 4 -19.89 0.41 9.40
N ARG A 5 -18.93 0.38 10.34
CA ARG A 5 -18.00 1.50 10.58
C ARG A 5 -16.86 1.54 9.58
N LEU A 6 -16.41 0.36 9.12
CA LEU A 6 -15.30 0.24 8.18
C LEU A 6 -15.68 0.72 6.77
N TYR A 7 -16.92 0.46 6.36
CA TYR A 7 -17.43 0.76 5.02
C TYR A 7 -18.47 1.87 4.98
N ASP A 8 -18.77 2.49 6.12
CA ASP A 8 -19.78 3.56 6.29
C ASP A 8 -21.16 3.19 5.71
N VAL A 9 -21.67 2.02 6.13
CA VAL A 9 -22.92 1.44 5.62
C VAL A 9 -23.89 1.12 6.77
N SER A 10 -25.19 1.17 6.46
CA SER A 10 -26.23 0.82 7.43
C SER A 10 -26.28 -0.68 7.74
N ASP A 11 -26.67 -1.04 8.96
CA ASP A 11 -26.79 -2.44 9.41
C ASP A 11 -27.82 -3.21 8.55
N THR A 12 -28.89 -2.53 8.14
CA THR A 12 -29.91 -3.03 7.20
C THR A 12 -29.35 -3.34 5.81
N SER A 13 -28.45 -2.50 5.29
CA SER A 13 -27.78 -2.75 4.01
C SER A 13 -26.93 -4.01 4.07
N VAL A 14 -26.21 -4.20 5.19
CA VAL A 14 -25.38 -5.38 5.44
C VAL A 14 -26.23 -6.64 5.50
N TYR A 15 -27.34 -6.63 6.23
CA TYR A 15 -28.27 -7.77 6.30
C TYR A 15 -28.86 -8.14 4.93
N ASN A 16 -29.24 -7.14 4.12
CA ASN A 16 -29.74 -7.38 2.78
C ASN A 16 -28.67 -7.99 1.85
N TRP A 17 -27.42 -7.54 1.96
CA TRP A 17 -26.32 -8.14 1.20
C TRP A 17 -26.01 -9.57 1.64
N ILE A 18 -26.07 -9.85 2.94
CA ILE A 18 -25.94 -11.22 3.45
C ILE A 18 -27.07 -12.11 2.92
N LYS A 19 -28.29 -11.58 2.76
CA LYS A 19 -29.40 -12.35 2.20
C LYS A 19 -29.28 -12.56 0.69
N LEU A 20 -28.81 -11.55 -0.05
CA LEU A 20 -28.72 -11.56 -1.52
C LEU A 20 -27.47 -12.29 -2.04
N TYR A 21 -26.35 -12.13 -1.35
CA TYR A 21 -25.04 -12.64 -1.75
C TYR A 21 -24.44 -13.63 -0.76
N GLY A 22 -25.07 -13.85 0.39
CA GLY A 22 -24.61 -14.83 1.38
C GLY A 22 -24.75 -16.24 0.83
N SER A 23 -23.59 -16.86 0.64
CA SER A 23 -23.38 -18.22 0.13
C SER A 23 -23.87 -19.34 1.09
N TYR A 24 -24.86 -19.08 1.95
CA TYR A 24 -25.27 -19.94 3.07
C TYR A 24 -26.50 -20.82 2.83
N GLN A 25 -26.79 -21.18 1.58
CA GLN A 25 -27.82 -22.20 1.30
C GLN A 25 -27.29 -23.57 0.86
N GLN A 26 -25.99 -23.76 0.62
CA GLN A 26 -25.44 -25.09 0.29
C GLN A 26 -24.26 -25.45 1.21
N LYS A 27 -24.49 -26.39 2.13
CA LYS A 27 -23.59 -26.80 3.23
C LYS A 27 -22.39 -27.68 2.82
N GLY A 28 -22.03 -27.78 1.54
CA GLY A 28 -21.05 -28.78 1.07
C GLY A 28 -19.67 -28.26 0.62
N GLU A 29 -19.58 -27.05 0.06
CA GLU A 29 -18.46 -26.74 -0.86
C GLU A 29 -17.50 -25.64 -0.37
N ARG A 30 -17.83 -24.97 0.74
CA ARG A 30 -17.20 -23.69 1.11
C ARG A 30 -15.73 -23.78 1.54
N MET A 31 -15.31 -24.90 2.13
CA MET A 31 -13.97 -25.01 2.74
C MET A 31 -12.84 -25.13 1.71
N VAL A 32 -13.12 -25.60 0.49
CA VAL A 32 -12.09 -25.75 -0.56
C VAL A 32 -11.89 -24.44 -1.32
N ILE A 33 -12.97 -23.72 -1.63
CA ILE A 33 -12.92 -22.44 -2.36
C ILE A 33 -12.26 -21.33 -1.51
N GLU A 34 -12.54 -21.24 -0.21
CA GLU A 34 -11.94 -20.21 0.66
C GLU A 34 -10.41 -20.34 0.74
N LYS A 35 -9.89 -21.57 0.87
CA LYS A 35 -8.43 -21.82 0.92
C LYS A 35 -7.72 -21.48 -0.39
N GLU A 36 -8.29 -21.83 -1.54
CA GLU A 36 -7.75 -21.43 -2.84
C GLU A 36 -7.81 -19.90 -3.03
N SER A 37 -8.89 -19.26 -2.60
CA SER A 37 -9.03 -17.81 -2.62
C SER A 37 -7.98 -17.12 -1.74
N GLU A 38 -7.70 -17.63 -0.54
CA GLU A 38 -6.68 -17.08 0.36
C GLU A 38 -5.26 -17.24 -0.17
N ALA A 39 -4.95 -18.41 -0.73
CA ALA A 39 -3.66 -18.64 -1.39
C ALA A 39 -3.47 -17.68 -2.58
N ASN A 40 -4.49 -17.52 -3.42
CA ASN A 40 -4.46 -16.59 -4.54
C ASN A 40 -4.32 -15.13 -4.11
N LYS A 41 -5.03 -14.71 -3.06
CA LYS A 41 -4.89 -13.36 -2.47
C LYS A 41 -3.46 -13.14 -1.96
N THR A 42 -2.88 -14.14 -1.31
CA THR A 42 -1.50 -14.08 -0.81
C THR A 42 -0.51 -13.89 -1.96
N VAL A 43 -0.66 -14.64 -3.06
CA VAL A 43 0.18 -14.50 -4.25
C VAL A 43 0.02 -13.13 -4.90
N LEU A 44 -1.21 -12.62 -5.02
CA LEU A 44 -1.47 -11.29 -5.58
C LEU A 44 -0.88 -10.18 -4.71
N LEU A 45 -1.00 -10.29 -3.39
CA LEU A 45 -0.41 -9.35 -2.44
C LEU A 45 1.11 -9.38 -2.52
N GLN A 46 1.73 -10.56 -2.59
CA GLN A 46 3.19 -10.68 -2.76
C GLN A 46 3.67 -10.05 -4.08
N LYS A 47 2.94 -10.26 -5.19
CA LYS A 47 3.23 -9.59 -6.47
C LYS A 47 3.17 -8.07 -6.34
N LYS A 48 2.13 -7.55 -5.69
CA LYS A 48 1.97 -6.11 -5.46
C LYS A 48 3.09 -5.54 -4.59
N VAL A 49 3.52 -6.27 -3.55
CA VAL A 49 4.67 -5.89 -2.72
C VAL A 49 5.93 -5.81 -3.58
N ALA A 50 6.22 -6.82 -4.39
CA ALA A 50 7.41 -6.83 -5.25
C ALA A 50 7.40 -5.68 -6.28
N GLU A 51 6.24 -5.35 -6.86
CA GLU A 51 6.09 -4.20 -7.75
C GLU A 51 6.37 -2.86 -7.03
N LEU A 52 5.82 -2.71 -5.83
CA LEU A 52 6.03 -1.51 -5.00
C LEU A 52 7.48 -1.37 -4.56
N GLU A 53 8.13 -2.46 -4.15
CA GLU A 53 9.56 -2.48 -3.79
C GLU A 53 10.44 -2.06 -4.98
N ARG A 54 10.12 -2.55 -6.19
CA ARG A 54 10.82 -2.16 -7.41
C ARG A 54 10.66 -0.67 -7.71
N PHE A 55 9.44 -0.14 -7.62
CA PHE A 55 9.18 1.28 -7.85
C PHE A 55 9.87 2.15 -6.80
N LEU A 56 9.84 1.75 -5.54
CA LEU A 56 10.54 2.42 -4.44
C LEU A 56 12.05 2.44 -4.70
N GLY A 57 12.64 1.32 -5.13
CA GLY A 57 14.06 1.24 -5.47
C GLY A 57 14.46 2.20 -6.58
N GLN A 58 13.65 2.33 -7.64
CA GLN A 58 13.87 3.32 -8.70
C GLN A 58 13.87 4.76 -8.15
N LYS A 59 12.93 5.07 -7.25
CA LYS A 59 12.85 6.39 -6.62
C LYS A 59 13.98 6.65 -5.64
N GLN A 60 14.45 5.63 -4.93
CA GLN A 60 15.59 5.74 -4.02
C GLN A 60 16.86 6.17 -4.77
N ILE A 61 17.10 5.62 -5.97
CA ILE A 61 18.26 5.99 -6.80
C ILE A 61 18.24 7.48 -7.17
N GLU A 62 17.08 7.99 -7.59
CA GLU A 62 16.89 9.40 -7.93
C GLU A 62 17.21 10.32 -6.74
N VAL A 63 16.70 9.96 -5.56
CA VAL A 63 16.95 10.70 -4.32
C VAL A 63 18.43 10.66 -3.91
N GLU A 64 19.06 9.49 -4.00
CA GLU A 64 20.47 9.30 -3.66
C GLU A 64 21.38 10.14 -4.56
N TYR A 65 21.07 10.17 -5.86
CA TYR A 65 21.78 10.99 -6.84
C TYR A 65 21.69 12.47 -6.51
N LEU A 66 20.48 12.98 -6.27
CA LEU A 66 20.27 14.39 -5.91
C LEU A 66 20.97 14.76 -4.60
N LYS A 67 20.95 13.88 -3.59
CA LYS A 67 21.70 14.09 -2.34
C LYS A 67 23.19 14.23 -2.58
N LYS A 68 23.79 13.32 -3.36
CA LYS A 68 25.21 13.38 -3.72
C LYS A 68 25.57 14.62 -4.52
N MET A 69 24.70 15.07 -5.42
CA MET A 69 24.91 16.32 -6.15
C MET A 69 24.95 17.54 -5.22
N VAL A 70 24.05 17.58 -4.24
CA VAL A 70 24.01 18.67 -3.24
C VAL A 70 25.25 18.64 -2.34
N GLU A 71 25.69 17.44 -1.95
CA GLU A 71 26.91 17.24 -1.18
C GLU A 71 28.14 17.74 -1.95
N PHE A 72 28.32 17.27 -3.20
CA PHE A 72 29.41 17.72 -4.07
C PHE A 72 29.38 19.23 -4.33
N GLY A 73 28.19 19.80 -4.56
CA GLY A 73 28.02 21.24 -4.70
C GLY A 73 28.42 22.01 -3.43
N SER A 74 28.13 21.46 -2.25
CA SER A 74 28.50 22.07 -0.97
C SER A 74 30.01 22.01 -0.71
N GLU A 75 30.66 20.90 -1.08
CA GLU A 75 32.11 20.76 -1.04
C GLU A 75 32.81 21.77 -1.95
N LEU A 76 32.37 21.88 -3.21
CA LEU A 76 32.93 22.81 -4.18
C LEU A 76 32.78 24.28 -3.76
N THR A 77 31.64 24.63 -3.17
CA THR A 77 31.35 26.01 -2.76
C THR A 77 31.82 26.34 -1.34
N LYS A 78 32.43 25.38 -0.62
CA LYS A 78 32.82 25.47 0.80
C LYS A 78 31.71 26.03 1.71
N THR A 79 30.46 25.91 1.26
CA THR A 79 29.30 26.49 1.91
C THR A 79 28.23 25.43 1.92
N ASP A 80 27.68 25.16 3.09
CA ASP A 80 26.57 24.22 3.23
C ASP A 80 25.30 24.79 2.57
N ILE A 81 24.99 24.29 1.37
CA ILE A 81 23.88 24.76 0.53
C ILE A 81 22.54 24.47 1.22
N GLN A 82 22.42 23.32 1.90
CA GLN A 82 21.20 22.95 2.61
C GLN A 82 20.92 23.90 3.77
N LYS A 83 21.98 24.26 4.51
CA LYS A 83 21.87 25.15 5.66
C LYS A 83 21.48 26.57 5.25
N LYS A 84 22.03 27.09 4.14
CA LYS A 84 21.63 28.39 3.59
C LYS A 84 20.17 28.44 3.14
N TYR A 85 19.67 27.37 2.52
CA TYR A 85 18.30 27.34 2.02
C TYR A 85 17.27 27.27 3.16
N LYS A 86 17.50 26.40 4.17
CA LYS A 86 16.61 26.30 5.34
C LYS A 86 16.54 27.58 6.19
N SER A 87 17.58 28.40 6.17
CA SER A 87 17.62 29.67 6.91
C SER A 87 16.77 30.77 6.27
N ARG A 88 16.31 30.57 5.02
CA ARG A 88 15.65 31.59 4.20
C ARG A 88 14.14 31.34 4.03
N CYS A 89 13.63 30.25 4.61
CA CYS A 89 12.22 29.88 4.66
C CYS A 89 11.69 30.00 6.09
#